data_AF-A0A3M7KWU0-F1
#
_entry.id   AF-A0A3M7KWU0-F1
#
_cell.length_a   1.000
_cell.length_b   1.000
_cell.length_c   1.000
_cell.angle_alpha   90.00
_cell.angle_beta   90.00
_cell.angle_gamma   90.00
#
_symmetry.space_group_name_H-M   'P 1'
#
loop_
_entity.id
_entity.type
_entity.pdbx_description
1 polymer ?
#
loop_
_entity_poly.entity_id
_entity_poly.type
_entity_poly.pdbx_seq_one_letter_code
_entity_poly.pdbx_strand_id
1 'polypeptide(L)'
;RADGREFLRLTALPALEDVRPPGLLAESLALVKARWVQDHDYAYACAQLKSIRQDLTVQHVTSPLAVGVYETHARVALEAGDWAEFRQCHAGLLRLWADGADEVV
;
A
#
# COMPACT_ATOMS: atom_id res chain seq x y z
N ARG A 1 -7.59 9.85 -41.56
CA ARG A 1 -8.84 10.26 -40.89
C ARG A 1 -8.87 9.55 -39.56
N ALA A 2 -8.94 10.31 -38.47
CA ALA A 2 -8.84 9.83 -37.10
C ALA A 2 -10.05 8.96 -36.73
N ASP A 3 -9.79 7.77 -36.23
CA ASP A 3 -10.70 6.97 -35.41
C ASP A 3 -10.15 7.10 -33.99
N GLY A 4 -10.77 7.99 -33.22
CA GLY A 4 -10.50 8.19 -31.81
C GLY A 4 -11.06 7.00 -31.03
N ARG A 5 -10.19 6.08 -30.65
CA ARG A 5 -10.52 5.12 -29.59
C ARG A 5 -10.48 5.85 -28.26
N GLU A 6 -11.68 6.12 -27.79
CA GLU A 6 -12.02 6.79 -26.55
C GLU A 6 -11.23 6.22 -25.37
N PHE A 7 -10.66 7.13 -24.58
CA PHE A 7 -10.07 6.84 -23.29
C PHE A 7 -11.17 6.42 -22.30
N LEU A 8 -11.65 5.19 -22.42
CA LEU A 8 -12.52 4.59 -21.42
C LEU A 8 -11.62 4.12 -20.25
N ARG A 9 -11.25 5.05 -19.36
CA ARG A 9 -10.76 4.68 -18.03
C ARG A 9 -11.93 4.11 -17.23
N LEU A 10 -12.27 2.85 -17.49
CA LEU A 10 -13.08 2.02 -16.61
C LEU A 10 -12.24 1.72 -15.37
N THR A 11 -12.20 2.66 -14.44
CA THR A 11 -11.97 2.32 -13.03
C THR A 11 -13.26 1.67 -12.52
N ALA A 12 -13.47 0.41 -12.89
CA ALA A 12 -14.40 -0.42 -12.14
C ALA A 12 -13.87 -0.49 -10.70
N LEU A 13 -14.74 -0.22 -9.73
CA LEU A 13 -14.40 -0.47 -8.33
C LEU A 13 -14.07 -1.96 -8.22
N PRO A 14 -12.90 -2.35 -7.65
CA PRO A 14 -12.59 -3.76 -7.46
C PRO A 14 -13.75 -4.39 -6.68
N ALA A 15 -14.21 -5.57 -7.13
CA ALA A 15 -15.24 -6.28 -6.41
C ALA A 15 -14.70 -6.65 -5.02
N LEU A 16 -15.57 -6.85 -4.01
CA LEU A 16 -15.11 -7.21 -2.67
C LEU A 16 -14.32 -8.54 -2.69
N GLU A 17 -14.56 -9.42 -3.65
CA GLU A 17 -13.74 -10.62 -3.90
C GLU A 17 -12.32 -10.34 -4.45
N ASP A 18 -12.08 -9.18 -5.05
CA ASP A 18 -10.76 -8.77 -5.55
C ASP A 18 -9.88 -8.17 -4.44
N VAL A 19 -10.46 -7.87 -3.28
CA VAL A 19 -9.79 -7.25 -2.14
C VAL A 19 -9.32 -8.32 -1.16
N ARG A 20 -8.01 -8.45 -0.98
CA ARG A 20 -7.44 -9.48 -0.11
C ARG A 20 -7.82 -9.26 1.37
N PRO A 21 -8.18 -10.32 2.12
CA PRO A 21 -8.51 -10.20 3.53
C PRO A 21 -7.26 -9.87 4.38
N PRO A 22 -7.43 -9.29 5.59
CA PRO A 22 -6.31 -8.81 6.41
C PRO A 22 -5.23 -9.85 6.74
N GLY A 23 -5.61 -11.11 6.97
CA GLY A 23 -4.65 -12.20 7.21
C GLY A 23 -3.69 -12.41 6.04
N LEU A 24 -4.23 -12.43 4.81
CA LEU A 24 -3.44 -12.58 3.59
C LEU A 24 -2.59 -11.32 3.30
N LEU A 25 -3.08 -10.13 3.67
CA LEU A 25 -2.32 -8.89 3.57
C LEU A 25 -1.12 -8.88 4.53
N ALA A 26 -1.26 -9.46 5.73
CA ALA A 26 -0.15 -9.59 6.67
C ALA A 26 0.94 -10.54 6.14
N GLU A 27 0.55 -11.68 5.57
CA GLU A 27 1.46 -12.60 4.88
C GLU A 27 2.14 -11.94 3.68
N SER A 28 1.38 -11.19 2.88
CA SER A 28 1.90 -10.43 1.73
C SER A 28 2.95 -9.40 2.19
N LEU A 29 2.69 -8.66 3.26
CA LEU A 29 3.65 -7.72 3.83
C LEU A 29 4.93 -8.43 4.28
N ALA A 30 4.81 -9.59 4.95
CA ALA A 30 5.96 -10.37 5.38
C ALA A 30 6.83 -10.82 4.19
N LEU A 31 6.19 -11.29 3.11
CA LEU A 31 6.87 -11.68 1.88
C LEU A 31 7.61 -10.50 1.24
N VAL A 32 6.95 -9.34 1.15
CA VAL A 32 7.58 -8.14 0.59
C VAL A 32 8.79 -7.70 1.43
N LYS A 33 8.70 -7.73 2.76
CA LYS A 33 9.83 -7.44 3.66
C LYS A 33 10.99 -8.40 3.43
N ALA A 34 10.72 -9.71 3.39
CA ALA A 34 11.75 -10.72 3.16
C ALA A 34 12.44 -10.51 1.81
N ARG A 35 11.67 -10.22 0.75
CA ARG A 35 12.20 -9.99 -0.58
C ARG A 35 12.98 -8.68 -0.70
N TRP A 36 12.55 -7.62 -0.01
CA TRP A 36 13.30 -6.36 0.04
C TRP A 36 14.70 -6.58 0.61
N VAL A 37 14.82 -7.36 1.70
CA VAL A 37 16.11 -7.69 2.33
C VAL A 37 17.01 -8.53 1.41
N GLN A 38 16.43 -9.38 0.56
CA GLN A 38 17.19 -10.25 -0.33
C GLN A 38 17.64 -9.56 -1.61
N ASP A 39 16.71 -8.89 -2.30
CA ASP A 39 16.89 -8.44 -3.68
C ASP A 39 17.09 -6.92 -3.80
N HIS A 40 16.64 -6.14 -2.80
CA HIS A 40 16.54 -4.68 -2.87
C HIS A 40 15.83 -4.16 -4.15
N ASP A 41 14.89 -4.94 -4.71
CA ASP A 41 14.10 -4.55 -5.86
C ASP A 41 13.00 -3.55 -5.46
N TYR A 42 13.29 -2.27 -5.68
CA TYR A 42 12.38 -1.19 -5.30
C TYR A 42 11.12 -1.18 -6.16
N ALA A 43 11.22 -1.48 -7.45
CA ALA A 43 10.07 -1.46 -8.35
C ALA A 43 9.03 -2.50 -7.92
N TYR A 44 9.50 -3.71 -7.57
CA TYR A 44 8.65 -4.75 -7.00
C TYR A 44 8.07 -4.33 -5.64
N ALA A 45 8.91 -3.92 -4.70
CA ALA A 45 8.47 -3.60 -3.34
C ALA A 45 7.46 -2.44 -3.32
N CYS A 46 7.72 -1.37 -4.08
CA CYS A 46 6.82 -0.22 -4.24
C CYS A 46 5.46 -0.67 -4.82
N ALA A 47 5.46 -1.46 -5.89
CA ALA A 47 4.23 -1.94 -6.51
C ALA A 47 3.39 -2.80 -5.55
N GLN A 48 4.02 -3.73 -4.83
CA GLN A 48 3.32 -4.59 -3.88
C GLN A 48 2.77 -3.81 -2.68
N LEU A 49 3.56 -2.89 -2.11
CA LEU A 49 3.13 -2.09 -0.97
C LEU A 49 2.01 -1.11 -1.35
N LYS A 50 2.01 -0.58 -2.58
CA LYS A 50 0.87 0.19 -3.13
C LYS A 50 -0.39 -0.65 -3.20
N SER A 51 -0.28 -1.87 -3.72
CA SER A 51 -1.40 -2.80 -3.82
C SER A 51 -1.97 -3.15 -2.43
N ILE A 52 -1.11 -3.45 -1.44
CA ILE A 52 -1.55 -3.74 -0.07
C ILE A 52 -2.23 -2.52 0.57
N ARG A 53 -1.67 -1.31 0.40
CA ARG A 53 -2.28 -0.06 0.90
C ARG A 53 -3.64 0.21 0.26
N GLN A 54 -3.79 -0.07 -1.03
CA GLN A 54 -5.06 0.08 -1.74
C GLN A 54 -6.14 -0.83 -1.13
N ASP A 55 -5.82 -2.10 -0.89
CA ASP A 55 -6.76 -3.06 -0.30
C ASP A 55 -7.20 -2.64 1.10
N LEU A 56 -6.26 -2.17 1.93
CA LEU A 56 -6.56 -1.66 3.27
C LEU A 56 -7.43 -0.40 3.23
N THR A 57 -7.20 0.47 2.25
CA THR A 57 -8.00 1.69 2.05
C THR A 57 -9.44 1.34 1.67
N VAL A 58 -9.63 0.40 0.75
CA VAL A 58 -10.98 -0.06 0.33
C VAL A 58 -11.73 -0.69 1.50
N GLN A 59 -11.03 -1.46 2.33
CA GLN A 59 -11.61 -2.10 3.52
C GLN A 59 -11.83 -1.14 4.70
N HIS A 60 -11.38 0.12 4.61
CA HIS A 60 -11.39 1.08 5.72
C HIS A 60 -10.71 0.54 7.00
N VAL A 61 -9.63 -0.22 6.83
CA VAL A 61 -8.93 -0.86 7.95
C VAL A 61 -7.97 0.13 8.60
N THR A 62 -8.28 0.52 9.84
CA THR A 62 -7.42 1.29 10.73
C THR A 62 -6.88 0.38 11.83
N SER A 63 -5.80 -0.35 11.53
CA SER A 63 -5.23 -1.35 12.43
C SER A 63 -3.69 -1.28 12.48
N PRO A 64 -3.04 -1.94 13.45
CA PRO A 64 -1.58 -2.04 13.49
C PRO A 64 -0.98 -2.64 12.21
N LEU A 65 -1.72 -3.51 11.50
CA LEU A 65 -1.32 -3.99 10.19
C LEU A 65 -1.20 -2.84 9.18
N ALA A 66 -2.20 -1.95 9.13
CA ALA A 66 -2.16 -0.80 8.24
C ALA A 66 -0.97 0.11 8.56
N VAL A 67 -0.75 0.43 9.84
CA VAL A 67 0.44 1.19 10.28
C VAL A 67 1.72 0.51 9.79
N GLY A 68 1.87 -0.78 10.05
CA GLY A 68 3.06 -1.55 9.64
C GLY A 68 3.30 -1.58 8.13
N VAL A 69 2.26 -1.60 7.30
CA VAL A 69 2.38 -1.50 5.83
C VAL A 69 2.91 -0.12 5.44
N TYR A 70 2.30 0.94 5.97
CA TYR A 70 2.69 2.31 5.63
C TYR A 70 4.11 2.65 6.10
N GLU A 71 4.51 2.22 7.30
CA GLU A 71 5.88 2.37 7.81
C GLU A 71 6.89 1.63 6.96
N THR A 72 6.58 0.38 6.58
CA THR A 72 7.46 -0.42 5.73
C THR A 72 7.67 0.27 4.39
N HIS A 73 6.60 0.78 3.79
CA HIS A 73 6.71 1.48 2.51
C HIS A 73 7.44 2.82 2.62
N ALA A 74 7.20 3.58 3.69
CA ALA A 74 7.95 4.81 3.97
C ALA A 74 9.45 4.53 4.06
N ARG A 75 9.86 3.48 4.77
CA ARG A 75 11.27 3.07 4.91
C ARG A 75 11.89 2.65 3.59
N VAL A 76 11.22 1.76 2.85
CA VAL A 76 11.68 1.31 1.52
C VAL A 76 11.84 2.50 0.57
N ALA A 77 10.90 3.45 0.58
CA ALA A 77 10.98 4.66 -0.24
C ALA A 77 12.15 5.56 0.16
N LEU A 78 12.42 5.75 1.46
CA LEU A 78 13.59 6.50 1.94
C LEU A 78 14.90 5.84 1.52
N GLU A 79 15.02 4.53 1.68
CA GLU A 79 16.21 3.76 1.28
C GLU A 79 16.46 3.85 -0.24
N ALA A 80 15.40 3.91 -1.04
CA ALA A 80 15.48 4.09 -2.50
C ALA A 80 15.60 5.56 -2.95
N GLY A 81 15.51 6.54 -2.04
CA GLY A 81 15.56 7.97 -2.36
C GLY A 81 14.27 8.56 -2.97
N ASP A 82 13.14 7.86 -2.88
CA ASP A 82 11.84 8.31 -3.39
C ASP A 82 11.09 9.15 -2.33
N TRP A 83 11.45 10.43 -2.27
CA TRP A 83 10.83 11.38 -1.35
C TRP A 83 9.34 11.60 -1.61
N ALA A 84 8.87 11.43 -2.85
CA ALA A 84 7.48 11.64 -3.17
C ALA A 84 6.62 10.54 -2.56
N GLU A 85 7.04 9.28 -2.72
CA GLU A 85 6.34 8.13 -2.14
C GLU A 85 6.44 8.13 -0.61
N PHE A 86 7.60 8.50 -0.05
CA PHE A 86 7.75 8.68 1.40
C PHE A 86 6.72 9.67 1.96
N ARG A 87 6.59 10.85 1.36
CA ARG A 87 5.61 11.87 1.83
C ARG A 87 4.19 11.36 1.78
N GLN A 88 3.82 10.58 0.75
CA GLN A 88 2.50 9.96 0.67
C GLN A 88 2.27 8.95 1.79
N CYS A 89 3.27 8.12 2.09
CA CYS A 89 3.19 7.17 3.20
C CYS A 89 3.09 7.91 4.54
N HIS A 90 3.90 8.95 4.75
CA HIS A 90 3.88 9.77 5.96
C HIS A 90 2.52 10.45 6.20
N ALA A 91 1.92 11.05 5.17
CA ALA A 91 0.58 11.64 5.28
C ALA A 91 -0.48 10.57 5.64
N GLY A 92 -0.34 9.36 5.11
CA GLY A 92 -1.21 8.23 5.47
C GLY A 92 -1.04 7.78 6.92
N LEU A 93 0.20 7.72 7.43
CA LEU A 93 0.47 7.39 8.83
C LEU A 93 -0.16 8.40 9.78
N LEU A 94 -0.02 9.70 9.51
CA LEU A 94 -0.64 10.75 10.32
C LEU A 94 -2.16 10.59 10.41
N ARG A 95 -2.81 10.19 9.30
CA ARG A 95 -4.24 9.89 9.29
C ARG A 95 -4.57 8.65 10.14
N LEU A 96 -3.83 7.56 9.96
CA LEU A 96 -4.04 6.33 10.74
C LEU A 96 -3.91 6.56 12.24
N TRP A 97 -2.92 7.34 12.66
CA TRP A 97 -2.74 7.69 14.07
C TRP A 97 -3.83 8.62 14.59
N ALA A 98 -4.29 9.58 13.80
CA ALA A 98 -5.45 10.41 14.16
C ALA A 98 -6.74 9.59 14.30
N ASP A 99 -6.87 8.50 13.53
CA ASP A 99 -7.99 7.55 13.57
C ASP A 99 -7.84 6.48 14.69
N GLY A 100 -6.81 6.59 15.56
CA GLY A 100 -6.64 5.71 16.72
C GLY A 100 -6.01 4.33 16.42
N ALA A 101 -5.37 4.14 15.26
CA ALA A 101 -4.83 2.84 14.86
C ALA A 101 -3.67 2.29 15.72
N ASP A 102 -3.14 3.09 16.65
CA ASP A 102 -2.06 2.74 17.60
C ASP A 102 -2.59 2.55 19.04
N GLU A 103 -3.90 2.61 19.27
CA GLU A 103 -4.48 2.29 20.57
C GLU A 103 -4.48 0.77 20.79
N VAL A 104 -3.42 0.28 21.42
CA VAL A 104 -3.45 -0.97 22.16
C VAL A 104 -4.34 -0.74 23.39
N VAL A 105 -5.59 -1.20 23.33
CA VAL A 105 -6.40 -1.46 24.53
C VAL A 105 -5.99 -2.80 25.12
#